data_AF-A0A544Y1I0-F1
#
_entry.id   AF-A0A544Y1I0-F1
#
_cell.length_a   1.000
_cell.length_b   1.000
_cell.length_c   1.000
_cell.angle_alpha   90.00
_cell.angle_beta   90.00
_cell.angle_gamma   90.00
#
_symmetry.space_group_name_H-M   'P 1'
#
loop_
_entity.id
_entity.type
_entity.pdbx_description
1 polymer ?
#
loop_
_entity_poly.entity_id
_entity_poly.type
_entity_poly.pdbx_seq_one_letter_code
_entity_poly.pdbx_strand_id
1 'polypeptide(L)'
;MAEDKQTPPDKRTASGKATASDNATPSYEQAREELTEVVRRLETGGLTLEQSIELWERGERLAAICEEWLQGARAKLAAAMAQRQEPQPNGPEEAPF
;
A
#
# COMPACT_ATOMS: atom_id res chain seq x y z
N MET A 1 -0.63 -37.82 -42.15
CA MET A 1 0.49 -36.97 -41.69
C MET A 1 -0.12 -35.59 -41.45
N ALA A 2 -0.81 -35.39 -40.34
CA ALA A 2 -0.28 -35.11 -38.99
C ALA A 2 0.50 -33.78 -38.98
N GLU A 3 -0.16 -32.71 -38.56
CA GLU A 3 0.29 -31.92 -37.40
C GLU A 3 -0.87 -31.02 -36.95
N ASP A 4 -1.61 -31.51 -35.96
CA ASP A 4 -2.56 -30.76 -35.15
C ASP A 4 -1.75 -29.81 -34.26
N LYS A 5 -1.76 -28.50 -34.56
CA LYS A 5 -1.13 -27.49 -33.68
C LYS A 5 -2.09 -27.12 -32.55
N GLN A 6 -2.24 -28.06 -31.63
CA GLN A 6 -2.79 -27.85 -30.29
C GLN A 6 -2.01 -26.72 -29.60
N THR A 7 -2.64 -25.55 -29.46
CA THR A 7 -2.13 -24.46 -28.63
C THR A 7 -2.47 -24.79 -27.17
N PRO A 8 -1.51 -24.76 -26.22
CA PRO A 8 -1.79 -25.07 -24.83
C PRO A 8 -2.72 -24.01 -24.21
N PRO A 9 -3.70 -24.39 -23.38
CA PRO A 9 -4.53 -23.43 -22.68
C PRO A 9 -3.68 -22.69 -21.64
N ASP A 10 -3.57 -21.38 -21.85
CA ASP A 10 -3.06 -20.39 -20.92
C ASP A 10 -3.73 -20.62 -19.55
N LYS A 11 -2.93 -21.04 -18.55
CA LYS A 11 -3.40 -21.17 -17.17
C LYS A 11 -3.68 -19.76 -16.66
N ARG A 12 -4.89 -19.28 -16.97
CA ARG A 12 -5.52 -18.11 -16.38
C ARG A 12 -5.31 -18.23 -14.88
N THR A 13 -4.40 -17.41 -14.38
CA THR A 13 -4.01 -17.33 -12.99
C THR A 13 -5.28 -17.05 -12.18
N ALA A 14 -5.83 -18.10 -11.60
CA ALA A 14 -6.78 -17.97 -10.52
C ALA A 14 -6.01 -17.32 -9.38
N SER A 15 -6.13 -16.00 -9.25
CA SER A 15 -5.74 -15.25 -8.06
C SER A 15 -6.62 -15.78 -6.93
N GLY A 16 -6.11 -16.81 -6.27
CA GLY A 16 -6.70 -17.44 -5.11
C GLY A 16 -6.78 -16.40 -4.02
N LYS A 17 -8.01 -15.96 -3.76
CA LYS A 17 -8.44 -15.18 -2.61
C LYS A 17 -7.76 -15.73 -1.35
N ALA A 18 -6.73 -15.05 -0.87
CA ALA A 18 -6.14 -15.32 0.42
C ALA A 18 -7.14 -14.88 1.50
N THR A 19 -8.02 -15.79 1.91
CA THR A 19 -8.68 -15.73 3.20
C THR A 19 -7.73 -16.31 4.23
N ALA A 20 -7.00 -15.44 4.92
CA ALA A 20 -6.34 -15.77 6.17
C ALA A 20 -6.55 -14.59 7.11
N SER A 21 -7.38 -14.81 8.12
CA SER A 21 -7.53 -13.93 9.26
C SER A 21 -6.20 -13.87 10.00
N ASP A 22 -5.38 -12.89 9.65
CA ASP A 22 -4.21 -12.49 10.42
C ASP A 22 -4.52 -11.12 10.98
N ASN A 23 -4.31 -10.91 12.29
CA ASN A 23 -4.38 -9.59 12.93
C ASN A 23 -3.23 -8.66 12.46
N ALA A 24 -2.82 -8.80 11.20
CA ALA A 24 -1.85 -7.97 10.54
C ALA A 24 -2.56 -6.74 9.98
N THR A 25 -2.00 -5.57 10.26
CA THR A 25 -2.37 -4.33 9.58
C THR A 25 -2.32 -4.57 8.06
N PRO A 26 -3.38 -4.26 7.30
CA PRO A 26 -3.37 -4.46 5.86
C PRO A 26 -2.24 -3.67 5.21
N SER A 27 -1.70 -4.18 4.11
CA SER A 27 -0.74 -3.42 3.31
C SER A 27 -1.40 -2.15 2.75
N TYR A 28 -0.59 -1.15 2.43
CA TYR A 28 -1.08 0.10 1.85
C TYR A 28 -1.97 -0.12 0.62
N GLU A 29 -1.56 -0.98 -0.32
CA GLU A 29 -2.35 -1.25 -1.53
C GLU A 29 -3.69 -1.94 -1.21
N GLN A 30 -3.70 -2.88 -0.26
CA GLN A 30 -4.94 -3.51 0.18
C GLN A 30 -5.88 -2.50 0.86
N ALA A 31 -5.36 -1.65 1.75
CA ALA A 31 -6.14 -0.61 2.41
C ALA A 31 -6.70 0.40 1.40
N ARG A 32 -5.91 0.80 0.40
CA ARG A 32 -6.32 1.72 -0.66
C ARG A 32 -7.39 1.11 -1.59
N GLU A 33 -7.23 -0.14 -1.99
CA GLU A 33 -8.21 -0.87 -2.81
C GLU A 33 -9.55 -0.95 -2.07
N GLU A 34 -9.50 -1.32 -0.79
CA GLU A 34 -10.70 -1.42 0.04
C GLU A 34 -11.37 -0.06 0.25
N LEU A 35 -10.59 1.00 0.49
CA LEU A 35 -11.11 2.36 0.61
C LEU A 35 -11.80 2.82 -0.68
N THR A 36 -11.22 2.48 -1.84
CA THR A 36 -11.82 2.78 -3.15
C THR A 36 -13.16 2.10 -3.31
N GLU A 37 -13.29 0.83 -2.90
CA GLU A 37 -14.57 0.12 -2.92
C GLU A 37 -15.61 0.69 -1.94
N VAL A 38 -15.18 1.14 -0.76
CA VAL A 38 -16.06 1.83 0.20
C VAL A 38 -16.61 3.12 -0.40
N VAL A 39 -15.75 3.97 -0.97
CA VAL A 39 -16.15 5.22 -1.63
C VAL A 39 -17.11 4.93 -2.78
N ARG A 40 -16.79 3.96 -3.64
CA ARG A 40 -17.65 3.57 -4.77
C ARG A 40 -19.05 3.16 -4.32
N ARG A 41 -19.17 2.43 -3.20
CA ARG A 41 -20.48 2.05 -2.63
C ARG A 41 -21.26 3.24 -2.08
N LEU A 42 -20.58 4.15 -1.38
CA LEU A 42 -21.19 5.38 -0.88
C LEU A 42 -21.72 6.25 -2.05
N GLU A 43 -20.93 6.39 -3.12
CA GLU A 43 -21.29 7.16 -4.32
C GLU A 43 -22.42 6.53 -5.14
N THR A 44 -22.51 5.20 -5.17
CA THR A 44 -23.59 4.49 -5.87
C THR A 44 -24.95 4.78 -5.23
N GLY A 45 -24.97 5.08 -3.92
CA GLY A 45 -26.21 5.28 -3.17
C GLY A 45 -27.01 3.99 -2.99
N GLY A 46 -28.29 4.11 -2.63
CA GLY A 46 -29.18 2.96 -2.38
C GLY A 46 -28.94 2.26 -1.02
N LEU A 47 -28.12 2.87 -0.17
CA LEU A 47 -27.85 2.41 1.20
C LEU A 47 -28.84 3.04 2.18
N THR A 48 -29.13 2.34 3.27
CA THR A 48 -29.79 2.97 4.42
C THR A 48 -28.83 3.92 5.13
N LEU A 49 -29.36 4.79 5.99
CA LEU A 49 -28.54 5.70 6.80
C LEU A 49 -27.52 4.92 7.65
N GLU A 50 -27.96 3.87 8.32
CA GLU A 50 -27.12 3.02 9.17
C GLU A 50 -25.97 2.39 8.37
N GLN A 51 -26.27 1.81 7.19
CA GLN A 51 -25.26 1.27 6.29
C GLN A 51 -24.26 2.33 5.78
N SER A 52 -24.76 3.55 5.54
CA SER A 52 -23.92 4.67 5.10
C SER A 52 -22.94 5.10 6.20
N ILE A 53 -23.38 5.10 7.45
CA ILE A 53 -22.54 5.39 8.62
C ILE A 53 -21.47 4.30 8.80
N GLU A 54 -21.86 3.03 8.75
CA GLU A 54 -20.91 1.91 8.88
C GLU A 54 -19.81 1.94 7.79
N LEU A 55 -20.20 2.23 6.55
CA LEU A 55 -19.25 2.36 5.45
C LEU A 55 -18.36 3.58 5.61
N TRP A 56 -18.89 4.72 6.04
CA TRP A 56 -18.10 5.90 6.32
C TRP A 56 -17.06 5.64 7.42
N GLU A 57 -17.45 5.05 8.55
CA GLU A 57 -16.51 4.72 9.64
C GLU A 57 -15.43 3.73 9.20
N ARG A 58 -15.79 2.77 8.33
CA ARG A 58 -14.80 1.87 7.73
C ARG A 58 -13.83 2.63 6.82
N GLY A 59 -14.35 3.56 6.01
CA GLY A 59 -13.55 4.45 5.17
C GLY A 59 -12.55 5.27 5.98
N GLU A 60 -12.98 5.87 7.09
CA GLU A 60 -12.12 6.63 8.01
C GLU A 60 -10.99 5.77 8.58
N ARG A 61 -11.30 4.55 9.03
CA ARG A 61 -10.28 3.62 9.52
C ARG A 61 -9.25 3.25 8.45
N LEU A 62 -9.70 3.02 7.21
CA LEU A 62 -8.80 2.71 6.09
C LEU A 62 -7.93 3.91 5.71
N ALA A 63 -8.50 5.12 5.71
CA ALA A 63 -7.77 6.35 5.45
C ALA A 63 -6.66 6.57 6.50
N ALA A 64 -6.95 6.35 7.78
CA ALA A 64 -5.96 6.42 8.85
C ALA A 64 -4.81 5.41 8.64
N ILE A 65 -5.13 4.15 8.27
CA ILE A 65 -4.10 3.15 7.96
C ILE A 65 -3.22 3.60 6.78
N CYS A 66 -3.82 4.12 5.72
CA CYS A 66 -3.08 4.65 4.57
C CYS A 66 -2.15 5.79 4.98
N GLU A 67 -2.62 6.71 5.83
CA GLU A 67 -1.81 7.81 6.34
C GLU A 67 -0.60 7.32 7.14
N GLU A 68 -0.79 6.37 8.07
CA GLU A 68 0.30 5.79 8.86
C GLU A 68 1.40 5.17 7.98
N TRP A 69 1.00 4.45 6.93
CA TRP A 69 1.95 3.90 5.94
C TRP A 69 2.75 5.01 5.24
N LEU A 70 2.10 6.07 4.80
CA LEU A 70 2.74 7.18 4.10
C LEU A 70 3.68 7.97 5.03
N GLN A 71 3.26 8.21 6.27
CA GLN A 71 4.08 8.89 7.27
C GLN A 71 5.33 8.06 7.61
N GLY A 72 5.18 6.75 7.80
CA GLY A 72 6.30 5.85 8.01
C GLY A 72 7.28 5.84 6.83
N ALA A 73 6.78 5.87 5.59
CA ALA A 73 7.63 5.94 4.40
C ALA A 73 8.41 7.28 4.32
N ARG A 74 7.75 8.40 4.62
CA ARG A 74 8.38 9.73 4.66
C ARG A 74 9.48 9.81 5.71
N ALA A 75 9.24 9.27 6.90
CA ALA A 75 10.23 9.23 7.99
C ALA A 75 11.49 8.43 7.59
N LYS A 76 11.30 7.27 6.95
CA LYS A 76 12.42 6.45 6.45
C LYS A 76 13.24 7.19 5.40
N LEU A 77 12.57 7.90 4.48
CA LEU A 77 13.24 8.70 3.46
C LEU A 77 14.06 9.84 4.09
N ALA A 78 13.47 10.57 5.04
CA ALA A 78 14.16 11.65 5.74
C ALA A 78 15.41 11.14 6.49
N ALA A 79 15.31 10.00 7.18
CA ALA A 79 16.45 9.39 7.86
C ALA A 79 17.57 8.96 6.91
N ALA A 80 17.22 8.41 5.74
CA ALA A 80 18.20 8.03 4.72
C ALA A 80 18.89 9.25 4.09
N MET A 81 18.17 10.36 3.92
CA MET A 81 18.74 11.63 3.42
C MET A 81 19.69 12.27 4.44
N ALA A 82 19.34 12.24 5.73
CA ALA A 82 20.19 12.79 6.80
C ALA A 82 21.52 12.03 6.90
N GLN A 83 21.50 10.70 6.87
CA GLN A 83 22.71 9.86 6.87
C GLN A 83 23.65 10.15 5.68
N ARG A 84 23.10 10.54 4.52
CA ARG A 84 23.90 10.93 3.36
C ARG A 84 24.54 12.32 3.52
N GLN A 85 23.95 13.19 4.34
CA GLN A 85 24.38 14.57 4.53
C GLN A 85 25.33 14.77 5.72
N GLU A 86 25.60 13.73 6.52
CA GLU A 86 26.61 13.80 7.57
C GLU A 86 27.97 14.18 6.96
N PRO A 87 28.51 15.38 7.26
CA PRO A 87 29.78 15.81 6.71
C PRO A 87 30.85 14.88 7.27
N GLN A 88 31.56 14.18 6.38
CA GLN A 88 32.74 13.39 6.73
C GLN A 88 33.68 14.27 7.56
N PRO A 89 33.88 14.02 8.87
CA PRO A 89 34.90 14.72 9.62
C PRO A 89 36.20 14.03 9.21
N ASN A 90 36.98 14.64 8.30
CA ASN A 90 38.42 14.47 8.10
C ASN A 90 38.82 14.89 6.68
N GLY A 91 39.02 16.19 6.48
CA GLY A 91 40.20 16.64 5.75
C GLY A 91 41.31 16.82 6.79
N PRO A 92 42.57 16.42 6.53
CA PRO A 92 43.64 16.64 7.51
C PRO A 92 43.72 18.14 7.77
N GLU A 93 43.63 18.50 9.04
CA GLU A 93 43.91 19.84 9.56
C GLU A 93 45.27 20.30 9.00
N GLU A 94 45.26 21.25 8.07
CA GLU A 94 46.45 22.00 7.69
C GLU A 94 46.89 22.77 8.94
N ALA A 95 47.81 22.16 9.69
CA ALA A 95 48.47 22.81 10.81
C ALA A 95 49.24 24.03 10.29
N PRO A 96 49.09 25.21 10.90
CA PRO A 96 49.90 26.36 10.53
C PRO A 96 51.35 26.15 11.02
N PHE A 97 52.28 26.51 10.12
CA PHE A 97 53.75 26.59 10.22
C PHE A 97 54.55 25.34 9.83
#